data_AF-A0A3F2RLI2-F1
#
_entry.id   AF-A0A3F2RLI2-F1
#
_cell.length_a   1.000
_cell.length_b   1.000
_cell.length_c   1.000
_cell.angle_alpha   90.00
_cell.angle_beta   90.00
_cell.angle_gamma   90.00
#
_symmetry.space_group_name_H-M   'P 1'
#
loop_
_entity.id
_entity.type
_entity.pdbx_description
1 polymer ?
#
loop_
_entity_poly.entity_id
_entity_poly.type
_entity_poly.pdbx_seq_one_letter_code
_entity_poly.pdbx_strand_id
1 'polypeptide(L)'
;MKIKMKSWLRKDKLPTDIFNKLGLRGLGQGKVEDGKNYKYYKRYVELWEKKDAAYQAKMDKNLDLWLTMKLLPTDVYKQLGLRGVNSNVRKHKDYPFYAKYTDMSP
;
A
#
# COMPACT_ATOMS: atom_id res chain seq x y z
N MET A 1 3.85 22.26 -2.95
CA MET A 1 3.67 20.83 -3.31
C MET A 1 4.03 19.84 -2.19
N LYS A 2 5.17 20.01 -1.48
CA LYS A 2 5.64 19.07 -0.44
C LYS A 2 4.58 18.71 0.64
N ILE A 3 3.82 19.69 1.14
CA ILE A 3 2.75 19.47 2.14
C ILE A 3 1.62 18.58 1.58
N LYS A 4 1.24 18.77 0.31
CA LYS A 4 0.22 17.95 -0.37
C LYS A 4 0.68 16.50 -0.51
N MET A 5 1.94 16.26 -0.91
CA MET A 5 2.52 14.91 -1.03
C MET A 5 2.51 14.15 0.30
N LYS A 6 2.92 14.78 1.41
CA LYS A 6 2.85 14.17 2.75
C LYS A 6 1.41 13.77 3.10
N SER A 7 0.45 14.63 2.83
CA SER A 7 -0.97 14.31 3.06
C SER A 7 -1.47 13.18 2.16
N TRP A 8 -1.03 13.10 0.90
CA TRP A 8 -1.41 12.03 -0.02
C TRP A 8 -0.86 10.68 0.42
N LEU A 9 0.43 10.64 0.80
CA LEU A 9 1.07 9.45 1.35
C LEU A 9 0.40 9.00 2.65
N ARG A 10 0.05 9.92 3.55
CA ARG A 10 -0.65 9.55 4.81
C ARG A 10 -2.03 8.96 4.55
N LYS A 11 -2.70 9.37 3.47
CA LYS A 11 -4.03 8.90 3.06
C LYS A 11 -3.97 7.71 2.09
N ASP A 12 -2.81 7.08 1.93
CA ASP A 12 -2.59 5.94 1.02
C ASP A 12 -3.15 6.17 -0.39
N LYS A 13 -3.03 7.40 -0.91
CA LYS A 13 -3.51 7.70 -2.27
C LYS A 13 -2.68 6.97 -3.31
N LEU A 14 -3.34 6.26 -4.21
CA LEU A 14 -2.66 5.52 -5.26
C LEU A 14 -1.98 6.50 -6.23
N PRO A 15 -0.84 6.12 -6.84
CA PRO A 15 -0.22 6.91 -7.89
C PRO A 15 -1.19 7.33 -9.00
N THR A 16 -2.07 6.42 -9.43
CA THR A 16 -3.12 6.68 -10.43
C THR A 16 -4.08 7.80 -10.03
N ASP A 17 -4.49 7.85 -8.76
CA ASP A 17 -5.32 8.96 -8.23
C ASP A 17 -4.58 10.29 -8.30
N ILE A 18 -3.28 10.29 -7.99
CA ILE A 18 -2.45 11.49 -8.02
C ILE A 18 -2.18 11.93 -9.45
N PHE A 19 -1.97 10.99 -10.37
CA PHE A 19 -1.86 11.26 -11.80
C PHE A 19 -3.10 12.02 -12.32
N ASN A 20 -4.28 11.52 -11.96
CA ASN A 20 -5.56 12.16 -12.30
C ASN A 20 -5.70 13.53 -11.63
N LYS A 21 -5.40 13.65 -10.32
CA LYS A 21 -5.48 14.92 -9.56
C LYS A 21 -4.53 16.01 -10.09
N LEU A 22 -3.43 15.62 -10.72
CA LEU A 22 -2.47 16.54 -11.32
C LEU A 22 -2.84 16.94 -12.75
N GLY A 23 -3.98 16.46 -13.27
CA GLY A 23 -4.46 16.77 -14.61
C GLY A 23 -3.61 16.13 -15.71
N LEU A 24 -2.92 15.02 -15.41
CA LEU A 24 -2.05 14.35 -16.38
C LEU A 24 -2.81 13.35 -17.25
N ARG A 25 -4.04 12.97 -16.85
CA ARG A 25 -4.89 12.07 -17.62
C ARG A 25 -5.36 12.74 -18.91
N GLY A 26 -5.24 12.03 -20.03
CA GLY A 26 -5.70 12.51 -21.34
C GLY A 26 -4.70 13.43 -22.06
N LEU A 27 -3.55 13.72 -21.46
CA LEU A 27 -2.42 14.30 -22.19
C LEU A 27 -1.77 13.20 -23.05
N GLY A 28 -1.42 13.52 -24.31
CA GLY A 28 -0.60 12.62 -25.13
C GLY A 28 0.75 12.36 -24.46
N GLN A 29 1.35 11.18 -24.66
CA GLN A 29 2.49 10.68 -23.89
C GLN A 29 3.65 11.68 -23.79
N GLY A 30 4.01 12.37 -24.89
CA GLY A 30 5.04 13.43 -24.87
C GLY A 30 4.64 14.70 -24.09
N LYS A 31 3.35 15.08 -24.09
CA LYS A 31 2.85 16.26 -23.34
C LYS A 31 2.77 16.02 -21.84
N VAL A 32 2.68 14.75 -21.41
CA VAL A 32 2.72 14.39 -19.99
C VAL A 32 4.08 14.74 -19.42
N GLU A 33 5.16 14.29 -20.06
CA GLU A 33 6.51 14.38 -19.51
C GLU A 33 7.04 15.82 -19.45
N ASP A 34 6.67 16.64 -20.43
CA ASP A 34 7.00 18.08 -20.49
C ASP A 34 6.14 18.94 -19.54
N GLY A 35 5.10 18.36 -18.94
CA GLY A 35 4.16 19.06 -18.09
C GLY A 35 4.79 19.50 -16.76
N LYS A 36 4.55 20.76 -16.35
CA LYS A 36 5.01 21.33 -15.06
C LYS A 36 4.61 20.48 -13.84
N ASN A 37 3.56 19.67 -13.96
CA ASN A 37 3.07 18.80 -12.90
C ASN A 37 3.69 17.39 -12.87
N TYR A 38 4.31 16.93 -13.96
CA TYR A 38 4.86 15.58 -14.06
C TYR A 38 6.01 15.33 -13.09
N LYS A 39 6.90 16.31 -12.91
CA LYS A 39 7.96 16.24 -11.88
C LYS A 39 7.42 15.98 -10.47
N TYR A 40 6.22 16.46 -10.17
CA TYR A 40 5.57 16.22 -8.88
C TYR A 40 4.91 14.84 -8.82
N TYR A 41 4.36 14.35 -9.94
CA TYR A 41 3.89 12.98 -10.05
C TYR A 41 5.03 11.98 -9.86
N LYS A 42 6.13 12.11 -10.61
CA LYS A 42 7.31 11.24 -10.50
C LYS A 42 7.84 11.19 -9.08
N ARG A 43 8.00 12.36 -8.45
CA ARG A 43 8.43 12.43 -7.05
C ARG A 43 7.45 11.79 -6.07
N TYR A 44 6.15 11.85 -6.35
CA TYR A 44 5.15 11.18 -5.53
C TYR A 44 5.23 9.66 -5.66
N VAL A 45 5.40 9.14 -6.88
CA VAL A 45 5.56 7.71 -7.17
C VAL A 45 6.75 7.14 -6.39
N GLU A 46 7.92 7.77 -6.48
CA GLU A 46 9.13 7.34 -5.74
C GLU A 46 8.88 7.22 -4.22
N LEU A 47 8.18 8.19 -3.64
CA LEU A 47 7.87 8.18 -2.21
C LEU A 47 6.82 7.14 -1.84
N TRP A 48 5.84 6.92 -2.72
CA TRP A 48 4.78 5.94 -2.52
C TRP A 48 5.36 4.53 -2.60
N GLU A 49 6.18 4.23 -3.61
CA GLU A 49 6.88 2.94 -3.76
C GLU A 49 7.79 2.65 -2.58
N LYS A 50 8.57 3.64 -2.12
CA LYS A 50 9.41 3.47 -0.93
C LYS A 50 8.58 3.16 0.32
N LYS A 51 7.42 3.79 0.47
CA LYS A 51 6.51 3.53 1.60
C LYS A 51 5.89 2.13 1.50
N ASP A 52 5.45 1.74 0.31
CA ASP A 52 4.86 0.42 0.07
C ASP A 52 5.88 -0.69 0.31
N ALA A 53 7.09 -0.58 -0.25
CA ALA A 53 8.18 -1.52 0.00
C ALA A 53 8.52 -1.66 1.49
N ALA A 54 8.54 -0.55 2.24
CA ALA A 54 8.78 -0.59 3.69
C ALA A 54 7.63 -1.30 4.44
N TYR A 55 6.39 -1.14 3.98
CA TYR A 55 5.24 -1.85 4.55
C TYR A 55 5.29 -3.35 4.23
N GLN A 56 5.58 -3.74 2.99
CA GLN A 56 5.77 -5.14 2.59
C GLN A 56 6.88 -5.81 3.43
N ALA A 57 8.05 -5.17 3.54
CA ALA A 57 9.17 -5.70 4.33
C ALA A 57 8.84 -5.84 5.83
N LYS A 58 8.03 -4.92 6.39
CA LYS A 58 7.52 -5.06 7.76
C LYS A 58 6.60 -6.29 7.87
N MET A 59 5.73 -6.48 6.89
CA MET A 59 4.78 -7.59 6.90
C MET A 59 5.46 -8.95 6.73
N ASP A 60 6.48 -9.06 5.88
CA ASP A 60 7.27 -10.28 5.76
C ASP A 60 8.00 -10.62 7.08
N LYS A 61 8.59 -9.62 7.76
CA LYS A 61 9.17 -9.85 9.10
C LYS A 61 8.14 -10.30 10.13
N ASN A 62 6.94 -9.74 10.09
CA ASN A 62 5.86 -10.19 10.97
C ASN A 62 5.46 -11.63 10.65
N LEU A 63 5.39 -12.00 9.37
CA LEU A 63 5.08 -13.35 8.93
C LEU A 63 6.09 -14.36 9.48
N ASP A 64 7.38 -14.09 9.32
CA ASP A 64 8.47 -14.93 9.85
C ASP A 64 8.35 -15.10 11.37
N LEU A 65 8.08 -13.99 12.08
CA LEU A 65 7.89 -13.99 13.52
C LEU A 65 6.67 -14.83 13.93
N TRP A 66 5.53 -14.66 13.26
CA TRP A 66 4.30 -15.39 13.59
C TRP A 66 4.45 -16.89 13.38
N LEU A 67 5.13 -17.30 12.30
CA LEU A 67 5.43 -18.71 12.01
C LEU A 67 6.38 -19.28 13.06
N THR A 68 7.43 -18.52 13.42
CA THR A 68 8.41 -18.92 14.46
C THR A 68 7.74 -19.09 15.82
N MET A 69 6.83 -18.18 16.17
CA MET A 69 6.09 -18.21 17.44
C MET A 69 4.87 -19.15 17.40
N LYS A 70 4.53 -19.72 16.24
CA LYS A 70 3.34 -20.55 16.02
C LYS A 70 2.06 -19.89 16.52
N LEU A 71 1.86 -18.62 16.17
CA LEU A 71 0.67 -17.90 16.59
C LEU A 71 -0.61 -18.57 16.05
N LEU A 72 -1.70 -18.48 16.80
CA LEU A 72 -2.97 -18.96 16.28
C LEU A 72 -3.42 -18.07 15.11
N PRO A 73 -4.03 -18.62 14.05
CA PRO A 73 -4.59 -17.82 12.96
C PRO A 73 -5.50 -16.69 13.45
N THR A 74 -6.26 -16.92 14.51
CA THR A 74 -7.11 -15.89 15.15
C THR A 74 -6.33 -14.71 15.71
N ASP A 75 -5.13 -14.94 16.25
CA ASP A 75 -4.26 -13.88 16.78
C ASP A 75 -3.64 -13.06 15.64
N VAL A 76 -3.18 -13.73 14.58
CA VAL A 76 -2.69 -13.06 13.38
C VAL A 76 -3.79 -12.22 12.73
N TYR A 77 -5.00 -12.76 12.61
CA TYR A 77 -6.17 -12.05 12.10
C TYR A 77 -6.47 -10.77 12.91
N LYS A 78 -6.36 -10.85 14.24
CA LYS A 78 -6.52 -9.70 15.14
C LYS A 78 -5.38 -8.69 14.98
N GLN A 79 -4.13 -9.14 14.90
CA GLN A 79 -2.96 -8.26 14.75
C GLN A 79 -2.98 -7.50 13.41
N LEU A 80 -3.55 -8.10 12.36
CA LEU A 80 -3.79 -7.47 11.07
C LEU A 80 -4.98 -6.49 11.06
N GLY A 81 -5.66 -6.31 12.19
CA GLY A 81 -6.82 -5.44 12.30
C GLY A 81 -8.02 -5.93 11.49
N LEU A 82 -8.06 -7.21 11.10
CA LEU A 82 -9.13 -7.77 10.27
C LEU A 82 -10.40 -8.04 11.10
N ARG A 83 -10.29 -8.04 12.43
CA ARG A 83 -11.44 -8.21 13.34
C ARG A 83 -12.43 -7.06 13.16
N GLY A 84 -13.68 -7.40 12.83
CA GLY A 84 -14.74 -6.41 12.64
C GLY A 84 -14.74 -5.76 11.26
N VAL A 85 -13.82 -6.14 10.36
CA VAL A 85 -13.95 -5.85 8.93
C VAL A 85 -15.14 -6.66 8.42
N ASN A 86 -16.21 -5.98 8.02
CA ASN A 86 -17.45 -6.57 7.51
C ASN A 86 -17.25 -7.26 6.13
N SER A 87 -18.35 -7.56 5.43
CA SER A 87 -18.54 -8.55 4.34
C SER A 87 -17.56 -8.60 3.16
N ASN A 88 -16.47 -7.83 3.14
CA ASN A 88 -15.41 -7.90 2.13
C ASN A 88 -13.99 -7.88 2.72
N VAL A 89 -13.74 -8.64 3.80
CA VAL A 89 -12.39 -8.73 4.38
C VAL A 89 -11.32 -9.14 3.37
N ARG A 90 -11.66 -9.90 2.33
CA ARG A 90 -10.77 -10.26 1.21
C ARG A 90 -10.22 -9.06 0.42
N LYS A 91 -10.88 -7.90 0.49
CA LYS A 91 -10.43 -6.64 -0.13
C LYS A 91 -9.57 -5.78 0.79
N HIS A 92 -9.43 -6.17 2.06
CA HIS A 92 -8.57 -5.45 2.98
C HIS A 92 -7.11 -5.63 2.55
N LYS A 93 -6.33 -4.55 2.54
CA LYS A 93 -4.94 -4.57 2.05
C LYS A 93 -4.05 -5.56 2.81
N ASP A 94 -4.37 -5.83 4.08
CA ASP A 94 -3.64 -6.75 4.94
C ASP A 94 -4.09 -8.23 4.79
N TYR A 95 -5.24 -8.50 4.15
CA TYR A 95 -5.76 -9.87 4.02
C TYR A 95 -4.83 -10.84 3.26
N PRO A 96 -4.12 -10.43 2.19
CA PRO A 96 -3.17 -11.32 1.52
C PRO A 96 -2.09 -11.89 2.45
N PHE A 97 -1.66 -11.14 3.47
CA PHE A 97 -0.69 -11.64 4.45
C PHE A 97 -1.31 -12.66 5.41
N TYR A 98 -2.58 -12.48 5.76
CA TYR A 98 -3.32 -13.49 6.53
C TYR A 98 -3.44 -14.80 5.74
N ALA A 99 -3.83 -14.72 4.47
CA ALA A 99 -3.93 -15.90 3.60
C ALA A 99 -2.57 -16.60 3.46
N LYS A 100 -1.50 -15.85 3.19
CA LYS A 100 -0.13 -16.37 3.12
C LYS A 100 0.28 -17.06 4.42
N TYR A 101 -0.05 -16.48 5.58
CA TYR A 101 0.21 -17.10 6.89
C TYR A 101 -0.52 -18.43 7.06
N THR A 102 -1.82 -18.47 6.76
CA THR A 102 -2.62 -19.70 6.92
C THR A 102 -2.17 -20.82 5.99
N ASP A 103 -1.65 -20.49 4.80
CA ASP A 103 -1.12 -21.47 3.85
C ASP A 103 0.24 -22.05 4.30
N MET A 104 1.02 -21.28 5.07
CA MET A 104 2.36 -21.66 5.55
C MET A 104 2.36 -22.25 6.96
N SER A 105 1.31 -21.99 7.74
CA SER A 105 1.18 -22.50 9.10
C SER A 105 0.98 -24.02 9.07
N PRO A 106 1.73 -24.79 9.87
CA PRO A 106 1.54 -26.23 10.02
C PRO A 106 0.25 -26.60 10.75
#